data_AF-A0A2G5R152-F1
#
_entry.id   AF-A0A2G5R152-F1
#
_cell.length_a   1.000
_cell.length_b   1.000
_cell.length_c   1.000
_cell.angle_alpha   90.00
_cell.angle_beta   90.00
_cell.angle_gamma   90.00
#
_symmetry.space_group_name_H-M   'P 1'
#
loop_
_entity.id
_entity.type
_entity.pdbx_description
1 polymer ?
#
loop_
_entity_poly.entity_id
_entity_poly.type
_entity_poly.pdbx_seq_one_letter_code
_entity_poly.pdbx_strand_id
1 'polypeptide(L)' 'MERLFDSMAFAGELRAKLAERAPLSGRSAAIEAGVSNATFSRALSGEPNLSHESYLRLKNWIDGAKEERRAA' A
#
# COMPACT_ATOMS: atom_id res chain seq x y z
N MET A 1 -25.00 -5.60 2.60
CA MET A 1 -24.10 -5.02 1.58
C MET A 1 -22.70 -5.51 1.91
N GLU A 2 -22.28 -6.60 1.28
CA GLU A 2 -20.94 -7.17 1.45
C GLU A 2 -19.92 -6.12 0.99
N ARG A 3 -18.98 -5.72 1.85
CA ARG A 3 -17.95 -4.77 1.45
C ARG A 3 -17.00 -5.50 0.50
N LEU A 4 -17.03 -5.15 -0.78
CA LEU A 4 -16.13 -5.70 -1.81
C LEU A 4 -14.64 -5.44 -1.50
N PHE A 5 -14.34 -4.54 -0.55
CA PHE A 5 -13.01 -4.16 -0.11
C PHE A 5 -13.05 -3.71 1.35
N ASP A 6 -12.18 -4.27 2.20
CA ASP A 6 -11.96 -3.78 3.56
C ASP A 6 -10.77 -2.82 3.57
N SER A 7 -11.07 -1.52 3.53
CA SER A 7 -10.06 -0.46 3.49
C SER A 7 -9.22 -0.39 4.76
N MET A 8 -9.75 -0.83 5.90
CA MET A 8 -9.02 -0.84 7.17
C MET A 8 -8.03 -2.00 7.21
N ALA A 9 -8.43 -3.18 6.73
CA ALA A 9 -7.53 -4.32 6.57
C ALA A 9 -6.38 -3.96 5.61
N PHE A 10 -6.69 -3.36 4.46
CA PHE A 10 -5.69 -2.92 3.51
C PHE A 10 -4.73 -1.86 4.08
N ALA A 11 -5.24 -0.88 4.83
CA ALA A 11 -4.39 0.08 5.53
C ALA A 11 -3.45 -0.60 6.55
N GLY A 12 -3.93 -1.65 7.21
CA GLY A 12 -3.12 -2.50 8.09
C GLY A 12 -1.96 -3.16 7.35
N GLU A 13 -2.24 -3.81 6.20
CA GLU A 13 -1.22 -4.42 5.34
C GLU A 13 -0.20 -3.39 4.85
N LEU A 14 -0.66 -2.21 4.41
CA LEU A 14 0.20 -1.14 3.92
C LEU A 14 1.13 -0.60 5.01
N ARG A 15 0.61 -0.41 6.23
CA ARG A 15 1.42 0.02 7.39
C ARG A 15 2.48 -1.02 7.77
N ALA A 16 2.10 -2.30 7.80
CA ALA A 16 3.03 -3.38 8.08
C ALA A 16 4.16 -3.41 7.04
N LYS A 17 3.82 -3.29 5.76
CA LYS A 17 4.80 -3.24 4.67
C LYS A 17 5.76 -2.05 4.79
N LEU A 18 5.23 -0.87 5.10
CA LEU A 18 6.05 0.33 5.30
C LEU A 18 7.03 0.14 6.47
N ALA A 19 6.58 -0.47 7.57
CA ALA A 19 7.43 -0.77 8.72
C ALA A 19 8.55 -1.77 8.37
N GLU A 20 8.28 -2.78 7.55
CA GLU A 20 9.30 -3.73 7.06
C GLU A 20 10.38 -3.06 6.19
N ARG A 21 10.06 -1.94 5.54
CA ARG A 21 11.00 -1.18 4.70
C ARG A 21 11.68 -0.03 5.44
N ALA A 22 11.57 0.07 6.77
CA ALA A 22 12.24 1.12 7.54
C ALA A 22 13.76 1.15 7.22
N PRO A 23 14.38 2.34 7.05
CA PRO A 23 13.87 3.68 7.37
C PRO A 23 13.11 4.40 6.22
N LEU A 24 12.51 3.69 5.26
CA LEU A 24 11.78 4.29 4.15
C LEU A 24 10.64 5.22 4.61
N SER A 25 10.66 6.47 4.15
CA SER A 25 9.60 7.44 4.44
C SER A 25 8.32 7.13 3.64
N GLY A 26 7.16 7.54 4.16
CA GLY A 26 5.88 7.39 3.43
C GLY A 26 5.88 8.07 2.06
N ARG A 27 6.60 9.20 1.90
CA ARG A 27 6.77 9.87 0.60
C ARG A 27 7.56 9.02 -0.38
N SER A 28 8.66 8.42 0.08
CA SER A 28 9.48 7.54 -0.75
C SER A 28 8.71 6.28 -1.15
N ALA A 29 7.97 5.67 -0.21
CA ALA A 29 7.11 4.53 -0.49
C ALA A 29 6.00 4.87 -1.51
N ALA A 30 5.42 6.08 -1.44
CA ALA A 30 4.45 6.54 -2.44
C ALA A 30 5.06 6.62 -3.85
N ILE A 31 6.29 7.13 -3.95
CA ILE A 31 7.04 7.19 -5.23
C ILE A 31 7.33 5.79 -5.75
N GLU A 32 7.82 4.87 -4.91
CA GLU A 32 8.07 3.48 -5.28
C GLU A 32 6.79 2.76 -5.73
N ALA A 33 5.68 3.01 -5.05
CA ALA A 33 4.38 2.46 -5.42
C ALA A 33 3.75 3.14 -6.65
N GLY A 34 4.33 4.22 -7.19
CA GLY A 34 3.79 4.93 -8.35
C GLY A 34 2.48 5.67 -8.06
N VAL A 35 2.29 6.16 -6.83
CA VAL A 35 1.12 6.95 -6.42
C VAL A 35 1.53 8.29 -5.82
N SER A 36 0.58 9.23 -5.72
CA SER A 36 0.83 10.50 -5.03
C SER A 36 0.97 10.29 -3.52
N ASN A 37 1.73 11.16 -2.84
CA ASN A 37 1.84 11.13 -1.38
C ASN A 37 0.47 11.31 -0.70
N ALA A 38 -0.43 12.11 -1.28
CA ALA A 38 -1.78 12.28 -0.75
C ALA A 38 -2.60 10.99 -0.85
N THR A 39 -2.51 10.28 -1.98
CA THR A 39 -3.16 8.97 -2.18
C THR A 39 -2.62 7.95 -1.18
N PHE A 40 -1.30 7.91 -0.99
CA PHE A 40 -0.67 7.00 -0.03
C PHE A 40 -1.12 7.28 1.40
N SER A 41 -1.15 8.54 1.83
CA SER A 41 -1.65 8.92 3.16
C SER A 41 -3.13 8.60 3.35
N ARG A 42 -3.98 8.79 2.33
CA ARG A 42 -5.40 8.38 2.39
C ARG A 42 -5.53 6.87 2.54
N ALA A 43 -4.76 6.09 1.79
CA ALA A 43 -4.73 4.64 1.90
C ALA A 43 -4.25 4.20 3.30
N LEU A 44 -3.22 4.84 3.86
CA LEU A 44 -2.79 4.61 5.23
C LEU A 44 -3.84 4.97 6.27
N SER A 45 -4.75 5.90 5.98
CA SER A 45 -5.87 6.23 6.87
C SER A 45 -7.08 5.31 6.71
N GLY A 46 -7.03 4.35 5.77
CA GLY A 46 -8.14 3.44 5.50
C GLY A 46 -9.27 4.07 4.68
N GLU A 47 -8.96 5.05 3.83
CA GLU A 47 -9.93 5.65 2.90
C GLU A 47 -10.57 4.56 2.01
N PRO A 48 -11.92 4.41 2.03
CA PRO A 48 -12.60 3.43 1.20
C PRO A 48 -12.64 3.81 -0.29
N ASN A 49 -12.51 5.10 -0.62
CA ASN A 49 -12.62 5.60 -2.00
C ASN A 49 -11.26 5.76 -2.69
N LEU A 50 -10.45 4.69 -2.72
CA LEU A 50 -9.28 4.65 -3.57
C LEU A 50 -9.68 4.31 -5.00
N SER A 51 -9.05 4.96 -5.99
CA SER A 51 -9.23 4.52 -7.38
C SER A 51 -8.70 3.10 -7.54
N HIS A 52 -9.33 2.31 -8.42
CA HIS A 52 -8.93 0.93 -8.67
C HIS A 52 -7.44 0.81 -9.06
N GLU A 53 -6.96 1.73 -9.90
CA GLU A 53 -5.55 1.82 -10.28
C GLU A 53 -4.62 2.10 -9.10
N SER A 54 -4.99 3.04 -8.22
CA SER A 54 -4.19 3.34 -7.02
C SER A 54 -4.12 2.13 -6.07
N TYR A 55 -5.25 1.43 -5.92
CA TYR A 55 -5.31 0.20 -5.14
C TYR A 55 -4.38 -0.88 -5.72
N LEU A 56 -4.45 -1.15 -7.02
CA LEU A 56 -3.60 -2.16 -7.67
C LEU A 56 -2.12 -1.82 -7.55
N ARG A 57 -1.74 -0.55 -7.73
CA ARG A 57 -0.36 -0.09 -7.56
C ARG A 57 0.17 -0.31 -6.15
N LEU A 58 -0.60 0.08 -5.14
CA LEU A 58 -0.26 -0.13 -3.74
C LEU A 58 -0.22 -1.62 -3.39
N LYS A 59 -1.17 -2.42 -3.91
CA LYS A 59 -1.22 -3.87 -3.68
C LYS A 59 -0.01 -4.57 -4.31
N ASN A 60 0.37 -4.18 -5.53
CA ASN A 60 1.59 -4.67 -6.19
C ASN A 60 2.84 -4.25 -5.42
N TRP A 61 2.90 -3.07 -4.82
CA TRP A 61 4.03 -2.68 -3.97
C TRP A 61 4.12 -3.50 -2.67
N ILE A 62 2.96 -3.83 -2.07
CA ILE A 62 2.87 -4.75 -0.92
C ILE A 62 3.33 -6.17 -1.33
N ASP A 63 2.86 -6.67 -2.46
CA ASP A 63 3.11 -8.04 -2.93
C ASP A 63 4.48 -8.23 -3.57
N GLY A 64 5.02 -7.23 -4.30
CA GLY A 64 6.30 -7.30 -4.99
C GLY A 64 7.49 -7.49 -4.05
N ALA A 65 7.32 -7.19 -2.76
CA ALA A 65 8.30 -7.56 -1.75
C ALA A 65 8.33 -9.06 -1.40
N LYS A 66 7.32 -9.83 -1.81
CA LYS A 66 7.31 -11.29 -1.64
C LYS A 66 8.17 -11.98 -2.69
N GLU A 67 8.37 -11.39 -3.88
CA GLU A 67 9.18 -11.98 -4.94
C GLU A 67 10.68 -11.87 -4.64
N GLU A 68 11.15 -10.74 -4.09
CA GLU A 68 12.56 -10.61 -3.65
C GLU A 68 12.95 -11.59 -2.52
N ARG A 69 12.00 -11.98 -1.66
CA ARG A 69 12.23 -12.98 -0.59
C ARG A 69 12.17 -14.44 -1.05
N ARG A 70 11.64 -14.74 -2.23
CA ARG A 70 11.65 -16.10 -2.80
C ARG A 70 12.81 -16.35 -3.76
N ALA A 71 13.44 -15.28 -4.26
CA ALA A 71 14.56 -15.34 -5.18
C ALA A 71 15.95 -15.21 -4.49
N ALA A 72 15.97 -15.04 -3.16
CA ALA A 72 17.18 -15.03 -2.31
C ALA A 72 17.20 -16.26 -1.39
#